data_AF-A0ABD5KHP0-F1
#
_entry.id   AF-A0ABD5KHP0-F1
#
_cell.length_a   1.000
_cell.length_b   1.000
_cell.length_c   1.000
_cell.angle_alpha   90.00
_cell.angle_beta   90.00
_cell.angle_gamma   90.00
#
_symmetry.space_group_name_H-M   'P 1'
#
loop_
_entity.id
_entity.type
_entity.pdbx_description
1 polymer ?
#
loop_
_entity_poly.entity_id
_entity_poly.type
_entity_poly.pdbx_seq_one_letter_code
_entity_poly.pdbx_strand_id
1 'polypeptide(L)'
;MDKLKNSGFYKLRFFITPEEFKSLLQLLEHRQAQFYRTNAARTEHDYNQVYEEYQTFYQYFVAGEKRNDVHPFFVYSISIASDQESSGFFVRNEGVSFPYHGQWAEDELPCILLSFPKGFQVNVEDEKGKYYMYEDIRDHKPLTYAFFDEIRDSIKKMTKPLRFSALDADAMKEQKPSVRISHDAVHGLSQSWIFSKYGLVIHGK
;
A
#
# COMPACT_ATOMS: atom_id res chain seq x y z
N MET A 1 -20.06 -20.00 -13.43
CA MET A 1 -19.94 -19.14 -12.23
C MET A 1 -18.61 -19.44 -11.59
N ASP A 2 -17.57 -18.70 -11.99
CA ASP A 2 -16.28 -18.79 -11.32
C ASP A 2 -16.45 -18.26 -9.89
N LYS A 3 -16.14 -19.10 -8.91
CA LYS A 3 -16.07 -18.73 -7.51
C LYS A 3 -15.24 -17.45 -7.40
N LEU A 4 -15.77 -16.42 -6.74
CA LEU A 4 -15.06 -15.20 -6.34
C LEU A 4 -13.76 -15.57 -5.62
N LYS A 5 -12.71 -15.82 -6.39
CA LYS A 5 -11.34 -15.82 -5.89
C LYS A 5 -10.97 -14.34 -5.75
N ASN A 6 -10.84 -13.94 -4.49
CA ASN A 6 -9.89 -12.95 -4.01
C ASN A 6 -10.34 -11.48 -4.08
N SER A 7 -10.65 -10.94 -2.88
CA SER A 7 -10.61 -9.51 -2.53
C SER A 7 -11.52 -8.60 -3.35
N GLY A 8 -12.52 -7.99 -2.70
CA GLY A 8 -13.41 -6.96 -3.28
C GLY A 8 -12.72 -5.64 -3.70
N PHE A 9 -11.39 -5.65 -3.79
CA PHE A 9 -10.54 -4.51 -4.14
C PHE A 9 -9.43 -4.96 -5.10
N TYR A 10 -9.09 -4.10 -6.06
CA TYR A 10 -7.79 -4.07 -6.71
C TYR A 10 -6.74 -3.62 -5.68
N LYS A 11 -5.56 -4.25 -5.68
CA LYS A 11 -4.53 -4.05 -4.65
C LYS A 11 -3.13 -4.10 -5.24
N LEU A 12 -2.23 -3.25 -4.73
CA LEU A 12 -0.79 -3.33 -4.94
C LEU A 12 -0.09 -3.04 -3.62
N ARG A 13 0.81 -3.94 -3.20
CA ARG A 13 1.69 -3.70 -2.05
C ARG A 13 3.08 -3.33 -2.52
N PHE A 14 3.64 -2.26 -1.98
CA PHE A 14 4.96 -1.78 -2.36
C PHE A 14 5.71 -1.12 -1.19
N PHE A 15 7.02 -0.99 -1.31
CA PHE A 15 7.86 -0.19 -0.43
C PHE A 15 8.90 0.53 -1.29
N ILE A 16 8.94 1.86 -1.20
CA ILE A 16 9.76 2.73 -2.07
C ILE A 16 10.39 3.84 -1.22
N THR A 17 11.36 4.58 -1.75
CA THR A 17 11.98 5.70 -1.04
C THR A 17 11.04 6.92 -0.98
N PRO A 18 11.27 7.87 -0.06
CA PRO A 18 10.56 9.14 -0.07
C PRO A 18 10.65 9.87 -1.40
N GLU A 19 11.82 9.87 -2.04
CA GLU A 19 12.06 10.52 -3.34
C GLU A 19 11.21 9.88 -4.45
N GLU A 20 11.13 8.55 -4.50
CA GLU A 20 10.26 7.83 -5.43
C GLU A 20 8.77 8.09 -5.15
N PHE A 21 8.40 8.14 -3.87
CA PHE A 21 7.04 8.48 -3.47
C PHE A 21 6.66 9.91 -3.84
N LYS A 22 7.61 10.86 -3.76
CA LYS A 22 7.42 12.24 -4.21
C LYS A 22 7.05 12.30 -5.70
N SER A 23 7.68 11.47 -6.54
CA SER A 23 7.29 11.36 -7.96
C SER A 23 5.86 10.84 -8.15
N LEU A 24 5.37 9.95 -7.28
CA LEU A 24 3.97 9.52 -7.30
C LEU A 24 3.02 10.63 -6.84
N LEU A 25 3.40 11.40 -5.82
CA LEU A 25 2.62 12.56 -5.37
C LEU A 25 2.49 13.61 -6.47
N GLN A 26 3.52 13.82 -7.29
CA GLN A 26 3.44 14.70 -8.44
C GLN A 26 2.38 14.23 -9.45
N LEU A 27 2.26 12.93 -9.72
CA LEU A 27 1.19 12.41 -10.60
C LEU A 27 -0.22 12.72 -10.04
N LEU A 28 -0.36 12.67 -8.71
CA LEU A 28 -1.60 13.00 -7.99
C LEU A 28 -1.91 14.50 -8.04
N GLU A 29 -0.89 15.35 -7.97
CA GLU A 29 -1.00 16.81 -8.09
C GLU A 29 -1.57 17.25 -9.43
N HIS A 30 -1.08 16.66 -10.53
CA HIS A 30 -1.58 16.95 -11.88
C HIS A 30 -3.06 16.56 -12.07
N ARG A 31 -3.63 15.75 -11.17
CA ARG A 31 -5.04 15.33 -11.18
C ARG A 31 -5.88 15.99 -10.09
N GLN A 32 -5.33 17.01 -9.42
CA GLN A 32 -6.01 17.73 -8.33
C GLN A 32 -6.53 16.77 -7.24
N ALA A 33 -5.74 15.74 -6.92
CA ALA A 33 -6.12 14.79 -5.88
C ALA A 33 -6.14 15.48 -4.51
N GLN A 34 -7.08 15.06 -3.67
CA GLN A 34 -7.22 15.52 -2.29
C GLN A 34 -6.94 14.36 -1.33
N PHE A 35 -6.22 14.64 -0.25
CA PHE A 35 -5.79 13.62 0.70
C PHE A 35 -6.51 13.83 2.02
N TYR A 36 -7.23 12.81 2.46
CA TYR A 36 -7.94 12.85 3.73
C TYR A 36 -7.39 11.78 4.65
N ARG A 37 -7.03 12.16 5.87
CA ARG A 37 -6.76 11.17 6.91
C ARG A 37 -8.02 10.38 7.20
N THR A 38 -7.88 9.07 7.38
CA THR A 38 -8.99 8.20 7.78
C THR A 38 -9.21 8.26 9.29
N ASN A 39 -9.41 9.46 9.83
CA ASN A 39 -9.76 9.72 11.23
C ASN A 39 -11.20 10.28 11.32
N ALA A 40 -11.74 10.42 12.53
CA ALA A 40 -13.10 10.94 12.73
C ALA A 40 -13.29 12.36 12.16
N ALA A 41 -12.23 13.17 12.16
CA ALA A 41 -12.25 14.55 11.68
C ALA A 41 -12.14 14.67 10.15
N ARG A 42 -11.75 13.60 9.44
CA ARG A 42 -11.43 13.60 8.00
C ARG A 42 -10.54 14.77 7.60
N THR A 43 -9.48 14.98 8.38
CA THR A 43 -8.55 16.09 8.16
C THR A 43 -7.96 16.03 6.75
N GLU A 44 -8.13 17.10 5.98
CA GLU A 44 -7.49 17.26 4.68
C GLU A 44 -6.03 17.63 4.90
N HIS A 45 -5.13 16.93 4.21
CA HIS A 45 -3.70 17.20 4.19
C HIS A 45 -3.28 17.63 2.80
N ASP A 46 -2.35 18.58 2.74
CA ASP A 46 -1.67 18.94 1.51
C ASP A 46 -0.57 17.93 1.15
N TYR A 47 0.01 18.09 -0.05
CA TYR A 47 1.06 17.23 -0.58
C TYR A 47 2.31 17.17 0.32
N ASN A 48 2.69 18.28 0.95
CA ASN A 48 3.87 18.33 1.82
C ASN A 48 3.62 17.55 3.09
N GLN A 49 2.44 17.69 3.70
CA GLN A 49 2.06 16.93 4.90
C GLN A 49 2.01 15.43 4.63
N VAL A 50 1.47 15.01 3.48
CA VAL A 50 1.47 13.58 3.08
C VAL A 50 2.89 13.06 2.87
N TYR A 51 3.74 13.86 2.22
CA TYR A 51 5.14 13.53 2.00
C TYR A 51 5.91 13.39 3.33
N GLU A 52 5.75 14.32 4.25
CA GLU A 52 6.40 14.31 5.57
C GLU A 52 5.96 13.10 6.41
N GLU A 53 4.68 12.75 6.41
CA GLU A 53 4.19 11.55 7.08
C GLU A 53 4.78 10.28 6.45
N TYR A 54 4.85 10.21 5.12
CA TYR A 54 5.49 9.08 4.43
C TYR A 54 6.98 8.98 4.75
N GLN A 55 7.69 10.11 4.75
CA GLN A 55 9.11 10.18 5.07
C GLN A 55 9.37 9.71 6.49
N THR A 56 8.56 10.14 7.45
CA THR A 56 8.63 9.68 8.85
C THR A 56 8.40 8.18 8.95
N PHE A 57 7.39 7.67 8.24
CA PHE A 57 7.11 6.24 8.16
C PHE A 57 8.31 5.46 7.61
N TYR A 58 8.87 5.90 6.49
CA TYR A 58 9.99 5.25 5.83
C TYR A 58 11.23 5.24 6.74
N GLN A 59 11.60 6.40 7.30
CA GLN A 59 12.78 6.56 8.15
C GLN A 59 12.78 5.64 9.37
N TYR A 60 11.61 5.42 9.97
CA TYR A 60 11.48 4.49 11.10
C TYR A 60 11.97 3.07 10.74
N PHE A 61 11.63 2.58 9.54
CA PHE A 61 11.92 1.21 9.15
C PHE A 61 13.31 1.02 8.52
N VAL A 62 13.95 2.09 8.04
CA VAL A 62 15.32 2.04 7.51
C VAL A 62 16.39 2.48 8.51
N ALA A 63 16.00 2.98 9.68
CA ALA A 63 16.93 3.32 10.75
C ALA A 63 17.71 2.09 11.24
N GLY A 64 18.96 2.29 11.67
CA GLY A 64 19.79 1.23 12.25
C GLY A 64 19.34 0.76 13.64
N GLU A 65 18.58 1.59 14.35
CA GLU A 65 18.05 1.29 15.69
C GLU A 65 16.54 1.48 15.74
N LYS A 66 15.84 0.59 16.46
CA LYS A 66 14.40 0.69 16.65
C LYS A 66 14.09 1.76 17.68
N ARG A 67 13.27 2.74 17.30
CA ARG A 67 12.66 3.69 18.23
C ARG A 67 11.45 3.07 18.90
N ASN A 68 11.45 3.01 20.23
CA ASN A 68 10.34 2.42 21.01
C ASN A 68 9.23 3.43 21.32
N ASP A 69 9.51 4.73 21.20
CA ASP A 69 8.61 5.84 21.47
C ASP A 69 7.71 6.20 20.27
N VAL A 70 7.97 5.61 19.10
CA VAL A 70 7.29 5.96 17.84
C VAL A 70 6.71 4.71 17.19
N HIS A 71 5.46 4.80 16.76
CA HIS A 71 4.82 3.82 15.89
C HIS A 71 4.40 4.54 14.61
N PRO A 72 5.14 4.36 13.49
CA PRO A 72 4.82 5.08 12.28
C PRO A 72 3.47 4.61 11.71
N PHE A 73 2.64 5.57 11.33
CA PHE A 73 1.33 5.32 10.76
C PHE A 73 1.16 6.16 9.50
N PHE A 74 0.70 5.55 8.42
CA PHE A 74 0.53 6.22 7.13
C PHE A 74 -0.75 5.73 6.48
N VAL A 75 -1.84 6.50 6.59
CA VAL A 75 -3.15 6.08 6.05
C VAL A 75 -3.91 7.28 5.51
N TYR A 76 -4.29 7.20 4.24
CA TYR A 76 -5.00 8.24 3.52
C TYR A 76 -6.07 7.66 2.59
N SER A 77 -7.20 8.36 2.55
CA SER A 77 -8.15 8.31 1.44
C SER A 77 -7.73 9.36 0.42
N ILE A 78 -7.54 8.95 -0.83
CA ILE A 78 -7.19 9.82 -1.95
C ILE A 78 -8.45 10.01 -2.79
N SER A 79 -9.00 11.23 -2.79
CA SER A 79 -10.17 11.60 -3.59
C SER A 79 -9.73 12.31 -4.86
N ILE A 80 -10.37 12.00 -5.97
CA ILE A 80 -10.20 12.67 -7.25
C ILE A 80 -11.53 13.30 -7.61
N ALA A 81 -11.52 14.62 -7.78
CA ALA A 81 -12.68 15.35 -8.26
C ALA A 81 -12.83 15.11 -9.77
N SER A 82 -14.04 14.73 -10.19
CA SER A 82 -14.48 14.86 -11.58
C SER A 82 -15.71 15.77 -11.61
N ASP A 83 -16.01 16.36 -12.76
CA ASP A 83 -17.06 17.38 -12.93
C ASP A 83 -18.46 16.97 -12.44
N GLN A 84 -18.69 15.67 -12.17
CA GLN A 84 -20.01 15.15 -11.76
C GLN A 84 -19.98 14.35 -10.45
N GLU A 85 -18.86 13.78 -10.02
CA GLU A 85 -18.76 12.94 -8.81
C GLU A 85 -17.32 12.88 -8.25
N SER A 86 -17.17 12.69 -6.93
CA SER A 86 -15.89 12.35 -6.31
C SER A 86 -15.72 10.84 -6.18
N SER A 87 -14.53 10.34 -6.51
CA SER A 87 -14.18 8.92 -6.34
C SER A 87 -12.69 8.78 -6.10
N GLY A 88 -12.27 7.66 -5.52
CA GLY A 88 -10.94 7.60 -4.96
C GLY A 88 -10.47 6.20 -4.60
N PHE A 89 -9.22 6.14 -4.17
CA PHE A 89 -8.56 4.94 -3.69
C PHE A 89 -7.88 5.20 -2.35
N PHE A 90 -7.52 4.13 -1.66
CA PHE A 90 -6.92 4.20 -0.35
C PHE A 90 -5.45 3.82 -0.43
N VAL A 91 -4.64 4.54 0.33
CA VAL A 91 -3.25 4.18 0.59
C VAL A 91 -3.07 4.01 2.10
N ARG A 92 -2.49 2.89 2.52
CA ARG A 92 -2.26 2.61 3.94
C ARG A 92 -1.01 1.80 4.18
N ASN A 93 -0.36 1.96 5.32
CA ASN A 93 0.67 1.02 5.74
C ASN A 93 0.06 -0.35 6.08
N GLU A 94 0.77 -1.41 5.71
CA GLU A 94 0.52 -2.79 6.09
C GLU A 94 1.86 -3.44 6.48
N GLY A 95 1.80 -4.44 7.35
CA GLY A 95 2.95 -5.26 7.68
C GLY A 95 3.01 -6.54 6.85
N VAL A 96 4.21 -7.05 6.68
CA VAL A 96 4.49 -8.38 6.12
C VAL A 96 5.08 -9.22 7.24
N SER A 97 4.28 -10.14 7.76
CA SER A 97 4.72 -11.11 8.77
C SER A 97 5.72 -12.11 8.15
N PHE A 98 6.68 -12.56 8.94
CA PHE A 98 7.69 -13.54 8.53
C PHE A 98 8.05 -14.49 9.67
N PRO A 99 8.56 -15.70 9.37
CA PRO A 99 8.94 -16.66 10.39
C PRO A 99 10.25 -16.27 11.09
N TYR A 100 10.36 -16.62 12.37
CA TYR A 100 11.55 -16.50 13.21
C TYR A 100 11.62 -17.66 14.22
N HIS A 101 12.60 -18.55 14.08
CA HIS A 101 12.81 -19.72 14.96
C HIS A 101 11.54 -20.57 15.21
N GLY A 102 10.81 -20.89 14.12
CA GLY A 102 9.61 -21.72 14.18
C GLY A 102 8.35 -21.02 14.70
N GLN A 103 8.42 -19.70 14.92
CA GLN A 103 7.28 -18.84 15.29
C GLN A 103 7.15 -17.67 14.30
N TRP A 104 6.10 -16.86 14.45
CA TRP A 104 6.02 -15.58 13.73
C TRP A 104 6.83 -14.53 14.47
N ALA A 105 7.58 -13.71 13.74
CA ALA A 105 8.24 -12.55 14.30
C ALA A 105 7.21 -11.58 14.92
N GLU A 106 7.59 -10.97 16.03
CA GLU A 106 6.79 -9.93 16.69
C GLU A 106 6.65 -8.66 15.84
N ASP A 107 7.69 -8.34 15.07
CA ASP A 107 7.71 -7.20 14.15
C ASP A 107 7.39 -7.64 12.72
N GLU A 108 6.84 -6.72 11.93
CA GLU A 108 6.50 -6.95 10.53
C GLU A 108 7.34 -6.05 9.60
N LEU A 109 7.72 -6.55 8.43
CA LEU A 109 8.37 -5.70 7.42
C LEU A 109 7.37 -4.67 6.88
N PRO A 110 7.81 -3.43 6.59
CA PRO A 110 6.91 -2.38 6.13
C PRO A 110 6.48 -2.62 4.68
N CYS A 111 5.22 -2.31 4.39
CA CYS A 111 4.78 -2.00 3.04
C CYS A 111 3.62 -1.00 3.05
N ILE A 112 3.35 -0.44 1.89
CA ILE A 112 2.19 0.37 1.60
C ILE A 112 1.25 -0.43 0.71
N LEU A 113 -0.02 -0.52 1.10
CA LEU A 113 -1.10 -0.99 0.26
C LEU A 113 -1.77 0.20 -0.45
N LEU A 114 -1.72 0.20 -1.78
CA LEU A 114 -2.63 0.95 -2.64
C LEU A 114 -3.84 0.06 -2.98
N SER A 115 -5.06 0.55 -2.77
CA SER A 115 -6.27 -0.24 -3.01
C SER A 115 -7.45 0.57 -3.56
N PHE A 116 -8.20 -0.06 -4.48
CA PHE A 116 -9.38 0.53 -5.11
C PHE A 116 -10.53 -0.50 -5.11
N PRO A 117 -11.75 -0.17 -4.69
CA PRO A 117 -12.88 -1.10 -4.69
C PRO A 117 -13.10 -1.71 -6.08
N LYS A 118 -13.54 -2.97 -6.17
CA LYS A 118 -13.94 -3.59 -7.44
C LYS A 118 -15.43 -3.45 -7.72
N GLY A 119 -16.23 -3.28 -6.67
CA GLY A 119 -17.68 -3.24 -6.75
C GLY A 119 -18.21 -1.82 -6.58
N PHE A 120 -19.23 -1.50 -7.36
CA PHE A 120 -20.08 -0.33 -7.18
C PHE A 120 -21.47 -0.82 -6.77
N GLN A 121 -22.01 -0.28 -5.67
CA GLN A 121 -23.34 -0.66 -5.19
C GLN A 121 -24.40 0.10 -5.98
N VAL A 122 -25.28 -0.63 -6.65
CA VAL A 122 -26.46 -0.10 -7.34
C VAL A 122 -27.70 -0.53 -6.57
N ASN A 123 -28.53 0.43 -6.19
CA ASN A 123 -29.82 0.15 -5.56
C ASN A 123 -30.88 -0.05 -6.64
N VAL A 124 -31.63 -1.15 -6.55
CA VAL A 124 -32.63 -1.59 -7.52
C VAL A 124 -33.96 -1.80 -6.78
N GLU A 125 -35.07 -1.53 -7.44
CA GLU A 125 -36.41 -1.78 -6.93
C GLU A 125 -37.23 -2.50 -8.01
N ASP A 126 -37.77 -3.66 -7.67
CA ASP A 126 -38.70 -4.41 -8.54
C ASP A 126 -39.93 -4.89 -7.76
N GLU A 127 -40.76 -5.73 -8.39
CA GLU A 127 -41.98 -6.30 -7.79
C GLU A 127 -41.75 -7.08 -6.48
N LYS A 128 -40.51 -7.49 -6.19
CA LYS A 128 -40.10 -8.18 -4.96
C LYS A 128 -39.54 -7.24 -3.88
N GLY A 129 -39.50 -5.93 -4.16
CA GLY A 129 -39.07 -4.89 -3.23
C GLY A 129 -37.69 -4.30 -3.58
N LYS A 130 -37.11 -3.58 -2.61
CA LYS A 130 -35.81 -2.90 -2.74
C LYS A 130 -34.66 -3.85 -2.42
N TYR A 131 -33.69 -3.93 -3.31
CA TYR A 131 -32.45 -4.67 -3.11
C TYR A 131 -31.27 -3.90 -3.72
N TYR A 132 -30.07 -4.42 -3.56
CA TYR A 132 -28.88 -3.86 -4.20
C TYR A 132 -28.13 -4.96 -4.96
N MET A 133 -27.46 -4.54 -6.01
CA MET A 133 -26.54 -5.37 -6.78
C MET A 133 -25.15 -4.72 -6.78
N TYR A 134 -24.12 -5.54 -6.92
CA TYR A 134 -22.76 -5.07 -7.14
C TYR A 134 -22.41 -5.19 -8.60
N GLU A 135 -22.06 -4.07 -9.21
CA GLU A 135 -21.57 -3.97 -10.57
C GLU A 135 -20.08 -3.64 -10.57
N ASP A 136 -19.40 -3.85 -11.71
CA ASP A 136 -17.96 -3.61 -11.80
C ASP A 136 -17.66 -2.11 -11.76
N ILE A 137 -16.81 -1.68 -10.83
CA ILE A 137 -16.46 -0.27 -10.70
C ILE A 137 -15.86 0.32 -11.98
N ARG A 138 -15.30 -0.51 -12.87
CA ARG A 138 -14.73 -0.07 -14.14
C ARG A 138 -15.79 0.51 -15.07
N ASP A 139 -17.02 0.02 -14.99
CA ASP A 139 -18.14 0.49 -15.78
C ASP A 139 -18.72 1.79 -15.21
N HIS A 140 -18.62 2.00 -13.90
CA HIS A 140 -19.16 3.20 -13.24
C HIS A 140 -18.16 4.32 -13.01
N LYS A 141 -16.87 3.99 -12.81
CA LYS A 141 -15.78 4.94 -12.51
C LYS A 141 -14.55 4.67 -13.40
N PRO A 142 -14.71 4.67 -14.74
CA PRO A 142 -13.63 4.31 -15.67
C PRO A 142 -12.41 5.22 -15.59
N LEU A 143 -12.61 6.54 -15.39
CA LEU A 143 -11.51 7.50 -15.28
C LEU A 143 -10.67 7.27 -14.01
N THR A 144 -11.33 7.05 -12.88
CA THR A 144 -10.69 6.77 -11.60
C THR A 144 -9.96 5.44 -11.63
N TYR A 145 -10.54 4.43 -12.27
CA TYR A 145 -9.87 3.15 -12.51
C TYR A 145 -8.63 3.32 -13.39
N ALA A 146 -8.74 4.04 -14.51
CA ALA A 146 -7.61 4.28 -15.41
C ALA A 146 -6.45 4.98 -14.68
N PHE A 147 -6.78 5.95 -13.82
CA PHE A 147 -5.77 6.65 -13.03
C PHE A 147 -5.16 5.77 -11.93
N PHE A 148 -5.96 4.94 -11.26
CA PHE A 148 -5.43 3.90 -10.37
C PHE A 148 -4.46 2.96 -11.11
N ASP A 149 -4.78 2.58 -12.35
CA ASP A 149 -3.95 1.73 -13.20
C ASP A 149 -2.61 2.42 -13.53
N GLU A 150 -2.65 3.70 -13.87
CA GLU A 150 -1.47 4.53 -14.16
C GLU A 150 -0.50 4.60 -12.96
N ILE A 151 -1.02 4.85 -11.75
CA ILE A 151 -0.21 4.86 -10.52
C ILE A 151 0.37 3.48 -10.25
N ARG A 152 -0.47 2.44 -10.33
CA ARG A 152 -0.07 1.05 -10.11
C ARG A 152 1.06 0.66 -11.06
N ASP A 153 0.96 1.04 -12.32
CA ASP A 153 1.96 0.70 -13.33
C ASP A 153 3.23 1.53 -13.18
N SER A 154 3.13 2.80 -12.77
CA SER A 154 4.29 3.61 -12.40
C SER A 154 5.08 2.97 -11.26
N ILE A 155 4.41 2.52 -10.20
CA ILE A 155 5.04 1.77 -9.09
C ILE A 155 5.68 0.47 -9.62
N LYS A 156 4.98 -0.29 -10.46
CA LYS A 156 5.53 -1.55 -11.00
C LYS A 156 6.79 -1.33 -11.85
N LYS A 157 6.92 -0.21 -12.56
CA LYS A 157 8.09 0.13 -13.38
C LYS A 157 9.35 0.36 -12.53
N MET A 158 9.22 0.98 -11.35
CA MET A 158 10.35 1.28 -10.46
C MET A 158 10.63 0.19 -9.41
N THR A 159 9.77 -0.82 -9.28
CA THR A 159 9.88 -1.85 -8.23
C THR A 159 10.02 -3.25 -8.79
N LYS A 160 10.65 -4.16 -8.03
CA LYS A 160 10.68 -5.61 -8.27
C LYS A 160 10.00 -6.35 -7.12
N PRO A 161 9.52 -7.60 -7.30
CA PRO A 161 9.00 -8.39 -6.18
C PRO A 161 10.04 -8.56 -5.07
N LEU A 162 9.65 -8.32 -3.81
CA LEU A 162 10.52 -8.50 -2.64
C LEU A 162 10.78 -9.98 -2.41
N ARG A 163 12.06 -10.35 -2.28
CA ARG A 163 12.53 -11.70 -1.94
C ARG A 163 13.56 -11.56 -0.84
N PHE A 164 13.37 -12.30 0.24
CA PHE A 164 14.31 -12.31 1.36
C PHE A 164 14.32 -13.67 2.04
N SER A 165 15.38 -14.02 2.75
CA SER A 165 15.39 -15.17 3.64
C SER A 165 15.15 -14.74 5.08
N ALA A 166 14.41 -15.58 5.81
CA ALA A 166 14.19 -15.47 7.23
C ALA A 166 14.56 -16.78 7.93
N LEU A 167 14.97 -16.70 9.20
CA LEU A 167 15.30 -17.86 10.03
C LEU A 167 14.02 -18.61 10.42
N ASP A 168 13.75 -19.76 9.82
CA ASP A 168 12.67 -20.65 10.26
C ASP A 168 13.19 -21.61 11.36
N ALA A 169 12.42 -22.65 11.73
CA ALA A 169 12.77 -23.60 12.78
C ALA A 169 14.19 -24.20 12.62
N ASP A 170 14.53 -24.65 11.41
CA ASP A 170 15.76 -25.42 11.18
C ASP A 170 16.76 -24.75 10.23
N ALA A 171 16.32 -23.76 9.44
CA ALA A 171 17.13 -23.18 8.39
C ALA A 171 16.62 -21.81 7.91
N MET A 172 17.49 -21.07 7.23
CA MET A 172 17.11 -19.89 6.45
C MET A 172 16.25 -20.30 5.25
N LYS A 173 15.01 -19.77 5.18
CA LYS A 173 14.08 -20.04 4.07
C LYS A 173 13.69 -18.77 3.34
N GLU A 174 13.68 -18.86 2.02
CA GLU A 174 13.23 -17.79 1.14
C GLU A 174 11.73 -17.51 1.32
N GLN A 175 11.40 -16.24 1.53
CA GLN A 175 10.06 -15.68 1.64
C GLN A 175 9.70 -14.92 0.36
N LYS A 176 8.48 -15.13 -0.12
CA LYS A 176 7.96 -14.58 -1.38
C LYS A 176 6.66 -13.80 -1.17
N PRO A 177 6.68 -12.72 -0.35
CA PRO A 177 5.48 -11.93 -0.16
C PRO A 177 5.00 -11.32 -1.48
N SER A 178 3.70 -11.06 -1.57
CA SER A 178 3.09 -10.31 -2.68
C SER A 178 3.32 -8.81 -2.52
N VAL A 179 4.57 -8.41 -2.28
CA VAL A 179 5.03 -7.04 -2.05
C VAL A 179 6.13 -6.74 -3.06
N ARG A 180 6.14 -5.51 -3.56
CA ARG A 180 7.20 -5.00 -4.43
C ARG A 180 8.08 -4.03 -3.67
N ILE A 181 9.35 -3.92 -4.04
CA ILE A 181 10.29 -3.00 -3.42
C ILE A 181 11.15 -2.35 -4.51
N SER A 182 11.48 -1.08 -4.36
CA SER A 182 12.45 -0.43 -5.25
C SER A 182 13.88 -0.82 -4.92
N HIS A 183 14.79 -0.58 -5.86
CA HIS A 183 16.21 -0.87 -5.66
C HIS A 183 16.79 -0.06 -4.49
N ASP A 184 16.50 1.24 -4.43
CA ASP A 184 17.06 2.11 -3.39
C ASP A 184 16.47 1.78 -2.01
N ALA A 185 15.19 1.40 -1.95
CA ALA A 185 14.57 0.96 -0.70
C ALA A 185 15.14 -0.37 -0.17
N VAL A 186 15.60 -1.27 -1.04
CA VAL A 186 16.31 -2.49 -0.63
C VAL A 186 17.58 -2.15 0.15
N HIS A 187 18.37 -1.18 -0.33
CA HIS A 187 19.62 -0.80 0.32
C HIS A 187 19.36 -0.30 1.75
N GLY A 188 18.45 0.67 1.91
CA GLY A 188 18.11 1.21 3.23
C GLY A 188 17.51 0.17 4.17
N LEU A 189 16.61 -0.68 3.67
CA LEU A 189 15.95 -1.70 4.49
C LEU A 189 16.93 -2.81 4.92
N SER A 190 17.88 -3.20 4.06
CA SER A 190 18.85 -4.26 4.36
C SER A 190 19.79 -3.94 5.52
N GLN A 191 19.98 -2.64 5.81
CA GLN A 191 20.85 -2.14 6.88
C GLN A 191 20.09 -1.76 8.14
N SER A 192 18.78 -2.00 8.18
CA SER A 192 17.94 -1.49 9.25
C SER A 192 17.90 -2.39 10.49
N TRP A 193 17.33 -1.85 11.57
CA TRP A 193 17.18 -2.53 12.83
C TRP A 193 16.41 -3.85 12.70
N ILE A 194 15.40 -3.93 11.83
CA ILE A 194 14.56 -5.14 11.71
C ILE A 194 15.34 -6.26 11.01
N PHE A 195 16.13 -5.91 10.00
CA PHE A 195 17.01 -6.87 9.32
C PHE A 195 18.10 -7.38 10.27
N SER A 196 18.70 -6.47 11.02
CA SER A 196 19.73 -6.80 12.02
C SER A 196 19.16 -7.66 13.16
N LYS A 197 17.99 -7.31 13.71
CA LYS A 197 17.34 -8.02 14.83
C LYS A 197 16.99 -9.46 14.46
N TYR A 198 16.45 -9.69 13.27
CA TYR A 198 15.92 -10.99 12.86
C TYR A 198 16.86 -11.77 11.93
N GLY A 199 18.06 -11.26 11.64
CA GLY A 199 19.02 -11.90 10.74
C GLY A 199 18.49 -12.08 9.32
N LEU A 200 17.66 -11.15 8.84
CA LEU A 200 17.04 -11.24 7.52
C LEU A 200 18.06 -10.94 6.43
N VAL A 201 17.88 -11.54 5.26
CA VAL A 201 18.77 -11.33 4.10
C VAL A 201 17.94 -11.07 2.86
N ILE A 202 18.07 -9.89 2.24
CA ILE A 202 17.39 -9.61 0.95
C ILE A 202 18.14 -10.31 -0.17
N HIS A 203 17.39 -10.97 -1.06
CA HIS A 203 17.89 -11.50 -2.31
C HIS A 203 17.57 -10.51 -3.42
N GLY A 204 18.57 -9.76 -3.89
CA GLY A 204 18.34 -8.77 -4.93
C GLY A 204 19.62 -8.25 -5.56
N LYS A 205 19.82 -8.59 -6.84
CA LYS A 205 20.53 -7.78 -7.84
C LYS A 205 19.49 -7.02 -8.67
#